data_AF-A0A7S3VBQ0-F1
#
_entry.id   AF-A0A7S3VBQ0-F1
#
_cell.length_a   1.000
_cell.length_b   1.000
_cell.length_c   1.000
_cell.angle_alpha   90.00
_cell.angle_beta   90.00
_cell.angle_gamma   90.00
#
_symmetry.space_group_name_H-M   'P 1'
#
loop_
_entity.id
_entity.type
_entity.pdbx_description
1 polymer ?
#
loop_
_entity_poly.entity_id
_entity_poly.type
_entity_poly.pdbx_seq_one_letter_code
_entity_poly.pdbx_strand_id
1 'polypeptide(L)'
;CCYFVRSGSSVNVTVDNDTSLLYGEIAASPLKTIEAMLSCQFAPLLSSSNEWGQSSSEEKLDFGTEMDRFTSNIDAVLDSMACGVELRKAKGSLAEIVGNVDT
;
A
#
# COMPACT_ATOMS: atom_id res chain seq x y z
N CYS A 1 15.14 5.36 -2.47
CA CYS A 1 15.20 6.10 -1.18
C CYS A 1 15.41 5.07 -0.08
N CYS A 2 16.44 5.21 0.77
CA CYS A 2 16.69 4.23 1.83
C CYS A 2 16.05 4.69 3.15
N TYR A 3 15.52 3.75 3.93
CA TYR A 3 14.99 4.02 5.25
C TYR A 3 15.65 3.14 6.31
N PHE A 4 15.66 3.66 7.54
CA PHE A 4 16.16 2.98 8.73
C PHE A 4 15.16 3.26 9.86
N VAL A 5 14.60 2.20 10.43
CA VAL A 5 13.60 2.27 11.51
C VAL A 5 14.11 1.45 12.67
N ARG A 6 14.32 2.09 13.82
CA ARG A 6 14.74 1.40 15.05
C ARG A 6 13.51 1.00 15.86
N SER A 7 13.48 -0.26 16.29
CA SER A 7 12.56 -0.77 17.29
C SER A 7 13.13 -0.50 18.68
N GLY A 8 12.46 0.33 19.48
CA GLY A 8 12.93 0.75 20.82
C GLY A 8 13.33 2.22 20.91
N SER A 9 13.93 2.62 22.04
CA SER A 9 14.07 4.04 22.40
C SER A 9 15.38 4.69 21.98
N SER A 10 16.54 4.03 22.16
CA SER A 10 17.87 4.64 21.97
C SER A 10 18.90 3.70 21.35
N VAL A 11 19.92 4.27 20.71
CA VAL A 11 21.08 3.54 20.18
C VAL A 11 21.96 3.09 21.34
N ASN A 12 22.27 1.81 21.40
CA ASN A 12 23.23 1.30 22.36
C ASN A 12 24.66 1.56 21.86
N VAL A 13 25.34 2.54 22.46
CA VAL A 13 26.72 2.94 22.09
C VAL A 13 27.80 1.95 22.55
N THR A 14 27.42 0.87 23.25
CA THR A 14 28.36 -0.15 23.73
C THR A 14 28.49 -1.36 22.81
N VAL A 15 27.70 -1.40 21.72
CA VAL A 15 27.73 -2.47 20.72
C VAL A 15 27.87 -1.88 19.33
N ASP A 16 28.57 -2.59 18.44
CA ASP A 16 28.80 -2.13 17.07
C ASP A 16 27.54 -2.29 16.19
N ASN A 17 26.69 -3.29 16.48
CA ASN A 17 25.44 -3.54 15.76
C ASN A 17 24.43 -4.31 16.64
N ASP A 18 23.15 -4.26 16.25
CA ASP A 18 22.06 -4.98 16.88
C ASP A 18 20.95 -5.32 15.85
N THR A 19 20.00 -6.15 16.25
CA THR A 19 18.85 -6.56 15.42
C THR A 19 17.64 -5.64 15.58
N SER A 20 17.80 -4.50 16.26
CA SER A 20 16.71 -3.55 16.49
C SER A 20 16.54 -2.55 15.35
N LEU A 21 17.49 -2.50 14.41
CA LEU A 21 17.40 -1.64 13.22
C LEU A 21 16.82 -2.41 12.03
N LEU A 22 15.60 -2.04 11.64
CA LEU A 22 15.03 -2.39 10.35
C LEU A 22 15.55 -1.40 9.30
N TYR A 23 15.80 -1.90 8.10
CA TYR A 23 16.23 -1.07 6.98
C TYR A 23 15.64 -1.60 5.68
N GLY A 24 15.61 -0.74 4.67
CA GLY A 24 15.15 -1.12 3.35
C GLY A 24 15.23 0.01 2.35
N GLU A 25 14.77 -0.29 1.14
CA GLU A 25 14.73 0.65 0.03
C GLU A 25 13.30 0.82 -0.48
N ILE A 26 12.91 2.07 -0.69
CA ILE A 26 11.72 2.47 -1.43
C ILE A 26 12.17 2.81 -2.84
N ALA A 27 11.68 2.05 -3.83
CA ALA A 27 12.01 2.26 -5.24
C ALA A 27 11.37 3.55 -5.79
N ALA A 28 11.59 3.84 -7.07
CA ALA A 28 11.06 5.02 -7.74
C ALA A 28 9.52 5.13 -7.71
N SER A 29 8.82 4.00 -7.55
CA SER A 29 7.38 3.96 -7.27
C SER A 29 7.15 3.54 -5.81
N PRO A 30 6.92 4.49 -4.88
CA PRO A 30 6.72 4.19 -3.48
C PRO A 30 5.51 3.29 -3.22
N LEU A 31 4.39 3.57 -3.88
CA LEU A 31 3.15 2.80 -3.73
C LEU A 31 3.33 1.35 -4.20
N LYS A 32 4.02 1.13 -5.32
CA LYS A 32 4.35 -0.23 -5.80
C LYS A 32 5.33 -0.95 -4.86
N THR A 33 6.24 -0.21 -4.23
CA THR A 33 7.15 -0.80 -3.25
C THR A 33 6.39 -1.26 -2.01
N ILE A 34 5.47 -0.43 -1.50
CA ILE A 34 4.63 -0.74 -0.34
C ILE A 34 3.70 -1.92 -0.64
N GLU A 35 3.06 -1.93 -1.81
CA GLU A 35 2.25 -3.06 -2.26
C GLU A 35 3.05 -4.37 -2.23
N ALA A 36 4.20 -4.41 -2.92
CA ALA A 36 5.04 -5.59 -2.97
C ALA A 36 5.54 -6.03 -1.58
N MET A 37 5.87 -5.09 -0.69
CA MET A 37 6.26 -5.43 0.69
C MET A 37 5.11 -6.11 1.44
N LEU A 38 3.87 -5.63 1.28
CA LEU A 38 2.71 -6.18 1.97
C LEU A 38 2.27 -7.52 1.37
N SER A 39 2.16 -7.61 0.05
CA SER A 39 1.67 -8.80 -0.66
C SER A 39 2.70 -9.93 -0.68
N CYS A 40 3.97 -9.62 -0.94
CA CYS A 40 4.99 -10.65 -1.15
C CYS A 40 5.77 -11.02 0.12
N GLN A 41 5.84 -10.14 1.13
CA GLN A 41 6.66 -10.38 2.32
C GLN A 41 5.84 -10.46 3.61
N PHE A 42 5.04 -9.44 3.92
CA PHE A 42 4.30 -9.42 5.20
C PHE A 42 3.10 -10.38 5.23
N ALA A 43 2.31 -10.50 4.16
CA ALA A 43 1.18 -11.42 4.13
C ALA A 43 1.61 -12.91 4.30
N PRO A 44 2.65 -13.42 3.60
CA PRO A 44 3.17 -14.77 3.85
C PRO A 44 3.76 -14.93 5.26
N LEU A 45 4.46 -13.90 5.76
CA LEU A 45 5.05 -13.93 7.10
C LEU A 45 3.97 -14.04 8.19
N LEU A 46 2.91 -13.22 8.09
CA LEU A 46 1.85 -13.17 9.09
C LEU A 46 0.95 -14.42 9.04
N SER A 47 0.68 -14.96 7.84
CA SER A 47 -0.10 -16.19 7.67
C SER A 47 0.62 -17.44 8.18
N SER A 48 1.95 -17.49 8.09
CA SER A 48 2.77 -18.59 8.61
C SER A 48 3.18 -18.42 10.08
N SER A 49 3.07 -17.21 10.62
CA SER A 49 3.46 -16.93 12.00
C SER A 49 2.47 -17.50 13.01
N ASN A 50 3.01 -18.08 14.09
CA ASN A 50 2.25 -18.45 15.28
C ASN A 50 2.30 -17.36 16.37
N GLU A 51 3.01 -16.25 16.14
CA GLU A 51 3.29 -15.19 17.11
C GLU A 51 2.16 -14.15 17.23
N TRP A 52 0.91 -14.60 17.12
CA TRP A 52 -0.27 -13.74 17.23
C TRP A 52 -0.73 -13.53 18.68
N GLY A 53 0.04 -14.02 19.66
CA GLY A 53 -0.32 -13.94 21.07
C GLY A 53 -1.67 -14.63 21.36
N GLN A 54 -2.62 -13.87 21.91
CA GLN A 54 -3.94 -14.36 22.33
C GLN A 54 -5.02 -14.26 21.25
N SER A 55 -4.67 -13.89 20.01
CA SER A 55 -5.66 -13.78 18.94
C SER A 55 -6.25 -15.14 18.58
N SER A 56 -7.58 -15.16 18.47
CA SER A 56 -8.39 -16.26 17.99
C SER A 56 -8.12 -16.55 16.50
N SER A 57 -8.54 -17.73 16.04
CA SER A 57 -8.46 -18.08 14.61
C SER A 57 -9.30 -17.16 13.72
N GLU A 58 -10.42 -16.63 14.25
CA GLU A 58 -11.30 -15.70 13.55
C GLU A 58 -10.60 -14.35 13.33
N GLU A 59 -10.00 -13.78 14.37
CA GLU A 59 -9.27 -12.51 14.27
C GLU A 59 -8.08 -12.58 13.29
N LYS A 60 -7.40 -13.73 13.23
CA LYS A 60 -6.32 -13.96 12.26
C LYS A 60 -6.83 -14.02 10.82
N LEU A 61 -7.96 -14.68 10.61
CA LEU A 61 -8.61 -14.80 9.31
C LEU A 61 -9.11 -13.43 8.81
N ASP A 62 -9.75 -12.68 9.70
CA ASP A 62 -10.25 -11.33 9.41
C ASP A 62 -9.09 -10.39 9.04
N PHE A 63 -7.99 -10.42 9.79
CA PHE A 63 -6.81 -9.63 9.45
C PHE A 63 -6.25 -9.99 8.07
N GLY A 64 -6.13 -11.30 7.77
CA GLY A 64 -5.67 -11.74 6.45
C GLY A 64 -6.58 -11.24 5.33
N THR A 65 -7.89 -11.31 5.52
CA THR A 65 -8.88 -10.82 4.57
C THR A 65 -8.77 -9.32 4.34
N GLU A 66 -8.60 -8.54 5.41
CA GLU A 66 -8.43 -7.08 5.28
C GLU A 66 -7.07 -6.69 4.69
N MET A 67 -6.02 -7.49 4.92
CA MET A 67 -4.72 -7.31 4.27
C MET A 67 -4.84 -7.51 2.75
N ASP A 68 -5.50 -8.58 2.30
CA ASP A 68 -5.72 -8.87 0.88
C ASP A 68 -6.58 -7.78 0.21
N ARG A 69 -7.57 -7.27 0.94
CA ARG A 69 -8.40 -6.15 0.48
C ARG A 69 -7.57 -4.87 0.36
N PHE A 70 -6.69 -4.61 1.32
CA PHE A 70 -5.85 -3.43 1.34
C PHE A 70 -4.85 -3.41 0.16
N THR A 71 -4.16 -4.53 -0.09
CA THR A 71 -3.25 -4.66 -1.23
C THR A 71 -3.99 -4.50 -2.56
N SER A 72 -5.16 -5.15 -2.71
CA SER A 72 -6.00 -5.00 -3.90
C SER A 72 -6.43 -3.56 -4.17
N ASN A 73 -6.71 -2.79 -3.10
CA ASN A 73 -7.04 -1.37 -3.25
C ASN A 73 -5.83 -0.54 -3.69
N ILE A 74 -4.63 -0.85 -3.21
CA ILE A 74 -3.40 -0.17 -3.66
C ILE A 74 -3.15 -0.46 -5.14
N ASP A 75 -3.32 -1.71 -5.58
CA ASP A 75 -3.20 -2.09 -6.99
C ASP A 75 -4.19 -1.32 -7.87
N ALA A 76 -5.46 -1.26 -7.48
CA ALA A 76 -6.46 -0.51 -8.24
C ALA A 76 -6.14 1.00 -8.31
N VAL A 77 -5.58 1.58 -7.24
CA VAL A 77 -5.12 2.98 -7.23
C VAL A 77 -3.90 3.16 -8.14
N LEU A 78 -2.94 2.24 -8.12
CA LEU A 78 -1.78 2.24 -8.99
C LEU A 78 -2.19 2.18 -10.47
N ASP A 79 -3.12 1.30 -10.81
CA ASP A 79 -3.67 1.16 -12.17
C ASP A 79 -4.38 2.44 -12.63
N SER A 80 -5.21 3.02 -11.76
CA SER A 80 -5.90 4.29 -12.02
C SER A 80 -4.91 5.45 -12.24
N MET A 81 -3.85 5.53 -11.44
CA MET A 81 -2.81 6.55 -11.57
C MET A 81 -1.96 6.37 -12.83
N ALA A 82 -1.65 5.11 -13.20
CA ALA A 82 -0.88 4.80 -14.39
C ALA A 82 -1.65 5.12 -15.69
N CYS A 83 -2.98 5.01 -15.67
CA CYS A 83 -3.84 5.29 -16.83
C CYS A 83 -4.14 6.78 -17.08
N GLY A 84 -3.79 7.70 -16.17
CA GLY A 84 -4.02 9.13 -16.34
C GLY A 84 -5.50 9.51 -16.39
N VAL A 85 -5.79 10.82 -16.51
CA VAL A 85 -7.17 11.34 -16.56
C VAL A 85 -7.94 10.65 -17.69
N GLU A 86 -8.90 9.79 -17.34
CA GLU A 86 -9.88 9.31 -18.30
C GLU A 86 -10.73 10.49 -18.75
N LEU A 87 -10.45 11.01 -19.95
CA LEU A 87 -11.30 11.96 -20.64
C LEU A 87 -12.61 11.23 -20.98
N ARG A 88 -13.59 11.32 -20.07
CA ARG A 88 -14.94 10.84 -20.35
C ARG A 88 -15.47 11.61 -21.56
N LYS A 89 -15.87 10.88 -22.60
CA LYS A 89 -16.57 11.45 -23.76
C LYS A 89 -17.74 12.29 -23.23
N ALA A 90 -17.79 13.57 -23.61
CA ALA A 90 -18.86 14.46 -23.22
C ALA A 90 -20.21 13.79 -23.52
N LYS A 91 -21.08 13.67 -22.51
CA LYS A 91 -22.46 13.24 -22.69
C LYS A 91 -23.24 14.43 -23.24
N GLY A 92 -23.21 14.56 -24.55
CA GLY A 92 -23.92 15.58 -25.30
C GLY A 92 -23.37 15.61 -26.72
N SER A 93 -24.27 15.64 -27.71
CA SER A 93 -23.86 16.03 -29.06
C SER A 93 -23.31 17.45 -28.98
N LEU A 94 -22.23 17.79 -29.69
CA LEU A 94 -21.72 19.17 -29.76
C LEU A 94 -22.82 20.18 -30.16
N ALA A 95 -23.87 19.71 -30.83
CA ALA A 95 -25.06 20.50 -31.16
C ALA A 95 -25.89 20.97 -29.94
N GLU A 96 -25.93 20.20 -28.84
CA GLU A 96 -26.68 20.58 -27.63
C GLU A 96 -25.94 21.61 -26.78
N ILE A 97 -24.60 21.59 -26.79
CA ILE A 97 -23.77 22.50 -26.00
C ILE A 97 -23.72 23.89 -26.65
N VAL A 98 -23.73 23.96 -27.99
CA VAL A 98 -23.72 25.23 -28.74
C VAL A 98 -25.09 25.91 -28.73
N GLY A 99 -26.19 25.16 -28.65
CA GLY A 99 -27.55 25.71 -28.62
C GLY A 99 -27.94 26.49 -27.36
N ASN A 100 -27.15 26.42 -26.28
CA ASN A 100 -27.42 27.08 -25.01
C ASN A 100 -26.60 28.37 -24.77
N VAL A 101 -25.80 28.82 -25.75
CA VAL A 101 -24.94 30.01 -25.60
C VAL A 101 -25.54 31.27 -26.24
N ASP A 102 -26.65 31.16 -26.97
CA ASP A 102 -27.36 32.32 -27.52
C ASP A 102 -28.62 32.64 -26.68
N THR A 103 -28.43 33.34 -25.56
CA THR A 103 -29.42 34.27 -24.97
C THR A 103 -28.73 35.54 -24.48
#